data_AF-A0AAD8GND5-F1
#
_entry.id   AF-A0AAD8GND5-F1
#
_cell.length_a   1.000
_cell.length_b   1.000
_cell.length_c   1.000
_cell.angle_alpha   90.00
_cell.angle_beta   90.00
_cell.angle_gamma   90.00
#
_symmetry.space_group_name_H-M   'P 1'
#
loop_
_entity.id
_entity.type
_entity.pdbx_description
1 polymer ?
#
loop_
_entity_poly.entity_id
_entity_poly.type
_entity_poly.pdbx_seq_one_letter_code
_entity_poly.pdbx_strand_id
1 'polypeptide(L)'
;MLCDQISDVVLGFLQDPDSMISWKTCFKTIRVMEFVSDDFGLDVDTCKGLVNIEQQSPNYVHGLLFEKPEEIGAYDQGFGHATDETPELLPLRFVLATKLGLLLSEVRKNVTVVYQTGRPK
;
A
#
# COMPACT_ATOMS: atom_id res chain seq x y z
N MET A 1 -4.64 2.02 -3.68
CA MET A 1 -3.44 2.66 -3.09
C MET A 1 -3.52 2.80 -1.57
N LEU A 2 -4.54 3.43 -0.97
CA LEU A 2 -4.61 3.56 0.50
C LEU A 2 -4.63 2.19 1.20
N CYS A 3 -5.53 1.29 0.79
CA CYS A 3 -5.60 -0.06 1.35
C CYS A 3 -4.31 -0.84 1.12
N ASP A 4 -3.73 -0.74 -0.07
CA ASP A 4 -2.46 -1.42 -0.42
C ASP A 4 -1.34 -0.98 0.52
N GLN A 5 -1.17 0.32 0.75
CA GLN A 5 -0.15 0.85 1.68
C GLN A 5 -0.41 0.45 3.13
N ILE A 6 -1.67 0.34 3.55
CA ILE A 6 -2.02 -0.18 4.88
C ILE A 6 -1.67 -1.67 4.96
N SER A 7 -1.99 -2.46 3.93
CA SER A 7 -1.67 -3.89 3.86
C SER A 7 -0.17 -4.13 3.88
N ASP A 8 0.64 -3.35 3.17
CA ASP A 8 2.10 -3.46 3.17
C ASP A 8 2.70 -3.15 4.54
N VAL A 9 2.15 -2.14 5.23
CA VAL A 9 2.56 -1.82 6.60
C VAL A 9 2.23 -2.98 7.55
N VAL A 10 1.05 -3.59 7.40
CA VAL A 10 0.67 -4.79 8.18
C VAL A 10 1.59 -5.97 7.85
N LEU A 11 1.95 -6.17 6.58
CA LEU A 11 2.87 -7.22 6.15
C LEU A 11 4.26 -7.06 6.78
N GLY A 12 4.78 -5.82 6.83
CA GLY A 12 6.05 -5.53 7.49
C GLY A 12 6.07 -5.93 8.97
N PHE A 13 4.94 -5.86 9.67
CA PHE A 13 4.82 -6.34 11.06
C PHE A 13 4.74 -7.85 11.16
N LEU A 14 4.10 -8.54 10.20
CA LEU A 14 4.01 -10.00 10.20
C LEU A 14 5.37 -10.68 9.95
N GLN A 15 6.34 -9.98 9.37
CA GLN A 15 7.71 -10.47 9.19
C GLN A 15 8.54 -10.45 10.47
N ASP A 16 8.13 -9.69 11.48
CA ASP A 16 8.76 -9.62 12.79
C ASP A 16 7.91 -10.41 13.83
N PRO A 17 8.38 -11.57 14.31
CA PRO A 17 7.61 -12.42 15.23
C PRO A 17 7.31 -11.75 16.59
N ASP A 18 8.04 -10.71 16.96
CA ASP A 18 7.81 -9.93 18.18
C ASP A 18 6.96 -8.67 17.93
N SER A 19 6.60 -8.39 16.67
CA SER A 19 5.85 -7.18 16.31
C SER A 19 4.37 -7.30 16.62
N MET A 20 3.89 -6.42 17.50
CA MET A 20 2.46 -6.23 17.71
C MET A 20 1.90 -5.31 16.63
N ILE A 21 1.01 -5.83 15.77
CA ILE A 21 0.26 -5.00 14.82
C ILE A 21 -0.53 -3.97 15.63
N SER A 22 -0.06 -2.73 15.61
CA SER A 22 -0.71 -1.63 16.32
C SER A 22 -1.58 -0.84 15.35
N TRP A 23 -2.87 -0.68 15.69
CA TRP A 23 -3.78 0.24 15.01
C TRP A 23 -3.19 1.64 14.81
N LYS A 24 -2.30 2.05 15.74
CA LYS A 24 -1.58 3.32 15.68
C LYS A 24 -0.73 3.45 14.42
N THR A 25 -0.16 2.35 13.90
CA THR A 25 0.65 2.43 12.68
C THR A 25 -0.22 2.57 11.45
N CYS A 26 -1.33 1.82 11.35
CA CYS A 26 -2.28 1.99 10.24
C CYS A 26 -2.81 3.43 10.17
N PHE A 27 -3.16 4.02 11.31
CA PHE A 27 -3.61 5.42 11.35
C PHE A 27 -2.49 6.42 11.07
N LYS A 28 -1.24 6.14 11.47
CA LYS A 28 -0.09 6.95 11.02
C LYS A 28 0.02 6.96 9.49
N THR A 29 -0.20 5.82 8.82
CA THR A 29 -0.19 5.75 7.34
C THR A 29 -1.28 6.62 6.73
N ILE A 30 -2.52 6.53 7.24
CA ILE A 30 -3.64 7.38 6.79
C ILE A 30 -3.30 8.86 6.96
N ARG A 31 -2.70 9.23 8.11
CA ARG A 31 -2.27 10.61 8.40
C ARG A 31 -1.16 11.09 7.47
N VAL A 32 -0.16 10.26 7.14
CA VAL A 32 0.91 10.59 6.17
C VAL A 32 0.36 10.82 4.75
N MET A 33 -0.80 10.23 4.44
CA MET A 33 -1.51 10.47 3.18
C MET A 33 -2.37 11.74 3.20
N GLU A 34 -2.46 12.42 4.35
CA GLU A 34 -3.20 13.66 4.62
C GLU A 34 -4.73 13.52 4.63
N PHE A 35 -5.23 12.33 4.95
CA PHE A 35 -6.65 12.12 5.27
C PHE A 35 -6.93 12.52 6.72
N VAL A 36 -7.12 13.82 6.93
CA VAL A 36 -7.21 14.45 8.27
C VAL A 36 -8.45 15.35 8.43
N SER A 37 -9.40 15.27 7.49
CA SER A 37 -10.66 16.01 7.56
C SER A 37 -11.73 15.30 6.75
N ASP A 38 -12.96 15.32 7.24
CA ASP A 38 -14.14 14.80 6.55
C ASP A 38 -14.40 15.54 5.22
N ASP A 39 -13.87 16.76 5.06
CA ASP A 39 -13.92 17.48 3.78
C ASP A 39 -13.23 16.70 2.64
N PHE A 40 -12.26 15.84 2.97
CA PHE A 40 -11.56 14.95 2.03
C PHE A 40 -12.22 13.57 1.92
N GLY A 41 -13.33 13.34 2.63
CA GLY A 41 -14.07 12.07 2.65
C GLY A 41 -13.54 11.02 3.64
N LEU A 42 -12.44 11.31 4.34
CA LEU A 42 -11.88 10.46 5.40
C LEU A 42 -11.04 11.31 6.36
N ASP A 43 -11.39 11.26 7.65
CA ASP A 43 -10.59 11.81 8.73
C ASP A 43 -10.05 10.69 9.62
N VAL A 44 -8.72 10.60 9.71
CA VAL A 44 -8.02 9.64 10.57
C VAL A 44 -8.40 9.76 12.05
N ASP A 45 -8.77 10.95 12.52
CA ASP A 45 -9.04 11.19 13.93
C ASP A 45 -10.45 10.75 14.36
N THR A 46 -11.38 10.66 13.41
CA THR A 46 -12.77 10.23 13.66
C THR A 46 -13.08 8.83 13.11
N CYS A 47 -12.27 8.32 12.18
CA CYS A 47 -12.52 7.04 11.53
C CYS A 47 -12.39 5.85 12.50
N LYS A 48 -13.12 4.77 12.20
CA LYS A 48 -13.07 3.52 12.96
C LYS A 48 -12.41 2.43 12.12
N GLY A 49 -11.41 1.77 12.69
CA GLY A 49 -10.78 0.59 12.10
C GLY A 49 -11.44 -0.70 12.59
N LEU A 50 -11.69 -1.63 11.67
CA LEU A 50 -12.07 -3.00 11.99
C LEU A 50 -10.90 -3.92 11.67
N VAL A 51 -10.53 -4.78 12.62
CA VAL A 51 -9.45 -5.77 12.45
C VAL A 51 -10.08 -7.14 12.51
N ASN A 52 -9.99 -7.87 11.40
CA ASN A 52 -10.40 -9.27 11.33
C ASN A 52 -9.31 -10.07 10.62
N ILE A 53 -8.24 -10.38 11.36
CA ILE A 53 -7.10 -11.15 10.86
C ILE A 53 -7.22 -12.56 11.43
N GLU A 54 -7.26 -13.55 10.55
CA GLU A 54 -7.36 -14.96 10.89
C GLU A 54 -6.09 -15.70 10.45
N GLN A 55 -5.82 -16.86 11.06
CA GLN A 55 -4.72 -17.70 10.63
C GLN A 55 -4.98 -18.26 9.22
N GLN A 56 -3.91 -18.48 8.47
CA GLN A 56 -4.00 -19.17 7.18
C GLN A 56 -4.60 -20.56 7.37
N SER A 57 -5.47 -20.98 6.44
CA SER A 57 -6.15 -22.26 6.58
C SER A 57 -5.19 -23.45 6.38
N PRO A 58 -5.32 -24.55 7.15
CA PRO A 58 -4.33 -25.64 7.16
C PRO A 58 -4.12 -26.33 5.81
N ASN A 59 -5.13 -26.30 4.94
CA ASN A 59 -5.11 -26.94 3.63
C ASN A 59 -4.10 -26.31 2.66
N TYR A 60 -3.70 -25.05 2.87
CA TYR A 60 -2.73 -24.36 2.00
C TYR A 60 -1.32 -24.29 2.63
N VAL A 61 -1.20 -24.57 3.93
CA VAL A 61 0.09 -24.55 4.65
C VAL A 61 0.97 -25.74 4.27
N HIS A 62 0.38 -26.86 3.83
CA HIS A 62 1.11 -28.08 3.45
C HIS A 62 2.08 -27.88 2.29
N GLY A 63 1.89 -26.87 1.43
CA GLY A 63 2.79 -26.57 0.31
C GLY A 63 4.00 -25.71 0.66
N LEU A 64 4.10 -25.22 1.90
CA LEU A 64 5.10 -24.23 2.33
C LEU A 64 6.08 -24.78 3.39
N LEU A 65 5.86 -26.00 3.89
CA LEU A 65 6.63 -26.63 4.97
C LEU A 65 7.71 -27.60 4.46
N PHE A 66 8.13 -27.47 3.19
CA PHE A 66 9.21 -28.30 2.66
C PHE A 66 10.56 -27.81 3.19
N GLU A 67 11.44 -28.76 3.56
CA GLU A 67 12.80 -28.44 4.05
C GLU A 67 13.69 -27.86 2.93
N LYS A 68 13.32 -28.11 1.67
CA LYS A 68 14.10 -27.71 0.50
C LYS A 68 13.41 -26.58 -0.28
N PRO A 69 14.12 -25.51 -0.62
CA PRO A 69 13.57 -24.40 -1.40
C PRO A 69 13.02 -24.82 -2.76
N GLU A 70 13.57 -25.86 -3.40
CA GLU A 70 13.14 -26.33 -4.72
C GLU A 70 11.77 -27.05 -4.70
N GLU A 71 11.32 -27.47 -3.53
CA GLU A 71 10.04 -28.16 -3.33
C GLU A 71 8.89 -27.17 -3.04
N ILE A 72 9.21 -25.89 -2.84
CA ILE A 72 8.23 -24.83 -2.62
C ILE A 72 7.58 -24.46 -3.95
N GLY A 73 6.31 -24.83 -4.12
CA GLY A 73 5.50 -24.47 -5.28
C GLY A 73 5.03 -23.01 -5.25
N ALA A 74 4.71 -22.45 -6.42
CA ALA A 74 4.06 -21.14 -6.49
C ALA A 74 2.68 -21.19 -5.83
N TYR A 75 2.37 -20.17 -5.00
CA TYR A 75 1.08 -20.05 -4.34
C TYR A 75 -0.06 -19.72 -5.32
N ASP A 76 0.23 -18.93 -6.35
CA ASP A 76 -0.69 -18.55 -7.42
C ASP A 76 0.06 -18.39 -8.76
N GLN A 77 -0.67 -18.46 -9.87
CA GLN A 77 -0.13 -18.22 -11.21
C GLN A 77 0.04 -16.72 -11.46
N GLY A 78 1.14 -16.34 -12.10
CA GLY A 78 1.45 -14.94 -12.41
C GLY A 78 2.04 -14.75 -13.81
N PHE A 79 2.01 -13.51 -14.28
CA PHE A 79 2.60 -13.10 -15.56
C PHE A 79 3.67 -12.02 -15.32
N GLY A 80 4.78 -12.12 -16.04
CA GLY A 80 5.80 -11.08 -16.12
C GLY A 80 5.83 -10.44 -17.51
N HIS A 81 6.11 -9.14 -17.58
CA HIS A 81 6.23 -8.39 -18.83
C HIS A 81 7.40 -7.39 -18.77
N ALA A 82 8.12 -7.24 -19.89
CA ALA A 82 9.20 -6.27 -20.06
C ALA A 82 9.24 -5.77 -21.51
N THR A 83 9.64 -4.53 -21.72
CA THR A 83 9.77 -3.88 -23.04
C THR A 83 10.89 -2.84 -23.03
N ASP A 84 11.51 -2.55 -24.17
CA ASP A 84 12.63 -1.61 -24.32
C ASP A 84 12.18 -0.15 -24.57
N GLU A 85 10.88 0.13 -24.53
CA GLU A 85 10.30 1.47 -24.71
C GLU A 85 10.85 2.52 -23.72
N THR A 86 11.31 2.08 -22.53
CA THR A 86 11.85 2.94 -21.47
C THR A 86 13.09 2.30 -20.81
N PRO A 87 14.00 3.09 -20.20
CA PRO A 87 15.16 2.53 -19.50
C PRO A 87 14.77 1.70 -18.26
N GLU A 88 13.57 1.89 -17.71
CA GLU A 88 13.01 1.07 -16.63
C GLU A 88 12.50 -0.31 -17.11
N LEU A 89 12.63 -0.61 -18.41
CA LEU A 89 12.12 -1.81 -19.08
C LEU A 89 10.59 -2.01 -19.00
N LEU A 90 9.87 -0.90 -18.87
CA LEU A 90 8.41 -0.85 -18.73
C LEU A 90 7.75 -0.12 -19.91
N PRO A 91 6.46 -0.37 -20.19
CA PRO A 91 5.74 0.36 -21.24
C PRO A 91 5.75 1.86 -20.98
N LEU A 92 6.01 2.67 -22.00
CA LEU A 92 6.11 4.13 -21.87
C LEU A 92 4.86 4.75 -21.25
N ARG A 93 3.68 4.23 -21.64
CA ARG A 93 2.39 4.65 -21.10
C ARG A 93 2.29 4.46 -19.59
N PHE A 94 2.78 3.33 -19.09
CA PHE A 94 2.80 3.04 -17.65
C PHE A 94 3.75 3.99 -16.91
N VAL A 95 4.96 4.17 -17.43
CA VAL A 95 5.97 5.05 -16.81
C VAL A 95 5.48 6.49 -16.72
N LEU A 96 4.86 7.03 -17.78
CA LEU A 96 4.32 8.38 -17.77
C LEU A 96 3.16 8.55 -16.79
N ALA A 97 2.21 7.61 -16.75
CA ALA A 97 1.10 7.65 -15.81
C ALA A 97 1.57 7.61 -14.35
N THR A 98 2.54 6.75 -14.05
CA THR A 98 3.15 6.63 -12.72
C THR A 98 3.88 7.92 -12.32
N LYS A 99 4.71 8.48 -13.22
CA LYS A 99 5.42 9.75 -12.97
C LYS A 99 4.44 10.91 -12.75
N LEU A 100 3.33 10.96 -13.49
CA LEU A 100 2.29 11.97 -13.28
C LEU A 100 1.64 11.85 -11.89
N GLY A 101 1.29 10.62 -11.46
CA GLY A 101 0.73 10.39 -10.12
C GLY A 101 1.68 10.75 -8.98
N LEU A 102 2.98 10.49 -9.16
CA LEU A 102 4.02 10.90 -8.22
C LEU A 102 4.13 12.43 -8.14
N LEU A 103 4.23 13.12 -9.27
CA LEU A 103 4.29 14.58 -9.33
C LEU A 103 3.06 15.24 -8.69
N LEU A 104 1.85 14.71 -8.95
CA LEU A 104 0.62 15.21 -8.31
C LEU A 104 0.69 15.06 -6.78
N SER A 105 1.23 13.94 -6.29
CA SER A 105 1.40 13.70 -4.85
C SER A 105 2.44 14.62 -4.22
N GLU A 106 3.56 14.86 -4.92
CA GLU A 106 4.61 15.78 -4.48
C GLU A 106 4.11 17.22 -4.42
N VAL A 107 3.44 17.69 -5.48
CA VAL A 107 2.91 19.06 -5.56
C VAL A 107 1.84 19.29 -4.48
N ARG A 108 0.98 18.30 -4.22
CA ARG A 108 0.00 18.34 -3.14
C ARG A 108 0.67 18.52 -1.77
N LYS A 109 1.69 17.71 -1.47
CA LYS A 109 2.39 17.72 -0.17
C LYS A 109 3.30 18.94 0.02
N ASN A 110 3.89 19.46 -1.05
CA ASN A 110 4.79 20.62 -1.00
C ASN A 110 4.06 21.97 -0.95
N VAL A 111 2.71 21.99 -0.92
CA VAL A 111 1.85 23.19 -0.80
C VAL A 111 2.08 24.25 -1.90
N THR A 112 2.89 23.97 -2.92
CA THR A 112 3.20 24.89 -4.02
C THR A 112 1.94 25.24 -4.83
N VAL A 113 0.94 24.34 -4.83
CA VAL A 113 -0.37 24.57 -5.40
C VAL A 113 -1.40 24.55 -4.27
N VAL A 114 -1.73 25.73 -3.76
CA VAL A 114 -2.93 25.91 -2.93
C VAL A 114 -4.13 25.75 -3.85
N TYR A 115 -4.81 24.59 -3.77
CA TYR A 115 -6.16 24.51 -4.32
C TYR A 115 -7.01 25.53 -3.58
N GLN A 116 -7.52 26.53 -4.29
CA GLN A 116 -8.68 27.30 -3.84
C GLN A 116 -9.88 26.35 -3.86
N THR A 117 -9.98 25.45 -2.89
CA THR A 117 -11.31 25.10 -2.41
C THR A 117 -11.86 26.41 -1.88
N GLY A 118 -12.98 26.91 -2.40
CA GLY A 118 -13.48 28.26 -2.13
C GLY A 118 -13.97 28.50 -0.70
N ARG A 119 -13.26 28.01 0.32
CA ARG A 119 -13.55 28.24 1.74
C ARG A 119 -12.34 28.90 2.42
N PRO A 120 -12.53 30.03 3.10
CA PRO A 120 -11.48 30.66 3.88
C PRO A 120 -11.07 29.74 5.05
N LYS A 121 -9.79 29.80 5.40
CA LYS A 121 -9.23 29.22 6.63
C LYS A 121 -9.88 29.82 7.87
#